data_AF-A0A1X4GIN4-F1
#
_entry.id   AF-A0A1X4GIN4-F1
#
_cell.length_a   1.000
_cell.length_b   1.000
_cell.length_c   1.000
_cell.angle_alpha   90.00
_cell.angle_beta   90.00
_cell.angle_gamma   90.00
#
_symmetry.space_group_name_H-M   'P 1'
#
loop_
_entity.id
_entity.type
_entity.pdbx_description
1 polymer ?
#
loop_
_entity_poly.entity_id
_entity_poly.type
_entity_poly.pdbx_seq_one_letter_code
_entity_poly.pdbx_strand_id
1 'polypeptide(L)'
;MTSNVTERKSHSNQNTTIAALVHIAGLLFGFFALALVYLASDNEFTKSNAANALNWHIPISLVAILVAMIGLGVSELVGVAMALLIATATICFAVIACTNAYQGRAWQYPIVPQLI
;
A
#
# COMPACT_ATOMS: atom_id res chain seq x y z
N MET A 1 24.80 -23.43 -9.59
CA MET A 1 24.96 -22.46 -10.69
C MET A 1 23.62 -22.03 -11.33
N THR A 2 22.49 -22.67 -10.98
CA THR A 2 21.15 -22.40 -11.53
C THR A 2 20.35 -21.31 -10.80
N SER A 3 20.58 -21.07 -9.51
CA SER A 3 19.88 -20.02 -8.72
C SER A 3 20.09 -18.62 -9.31
N ASN A 4 21.32 -18.27 -9.67
CA ASN A 4 21.67 -16.98 -10.25
C ASN A 4 21.06 -16.73 -11.64
N VAL A 5 20.60 -17.77 -12.34
CA VAL A 5 19.95 -17.62 -13.66
C VAL A 5 18.45 -17.43 -13.47
N THR A 6 17.85 -18.13 -12.51
CA THR A 6 16.43 -18.00 -12.15
C THR A 6 16.11 -16.64 -11.52
N GLU A 7 16.95 -16.14 -10.60
CA GLU A 7 16.81 -14.78 -10.04
C GLU A 7 16.95 -13.70 -11.10
N ARG A 8 17.88 -13.85 -12.05
CA ARG A 8 18.12 -12.87 -13.11
C ARG A 8 16.95 -12.81 -14.10
N LYS A 9 16.33 -13.95 -14.41
CA LYS A 9 15.09 -14.00 -15.22
C LYS A 9 13.90 -13.38 -14.48
N SER A 10 13.80 -13.60 -13.16
CA SER A 10 12.74 -13.02 -12.32
C SER A 10 12.76 -11.50 -12.37
N HIS A 11 13.91 -10.85 -12.15
CA HIS A 11 14.05 -9.39 -12.21
C HIS A 11 13.80 -8.80 -13.60
N SER A 12 14.16 -9.52 -14.67
CA SER A 12 13.98 -9.06 -16.06
C SER A 12 12.53 -9.08 -16.55
N ASN A 13 11.60 -9.75 -15.86
CA ASN A 13 10.20 -9.92 -16.28
C ASN A 13 9.19 -9.47 -15.21
N GLN A 14 9.60 -8.60 -14.28
CA GLN A 14 8.66 -8.01 -13.33
C GLN A 14 7.83 -6.93 -14.02
N ASN A 15 6.51 -7.02 -13.88
CA ASN A 15 5.62 -6.00 -14.44
C ASN A 15 5.56 -4.79 -13.48
N THR A 16 6.60 -3.97 -13.50
CA THR A 16 6.77 -2.81 -12.60
C THR A 16 5.67 -1.77 -12.75
N THR A 17 5.11 -1.62 -13.96
CA THR A 17 3.97 -0.73 -14.21
C THR A 17 2.72 -1.18 -13.46
N ILE A 18 2.36 -2.47 -13.55
CA ILE A 18 1.22 -3.01 -12.80
C ILE A 18 1.47 -2.87 -11.30
N ALA A 19 2.66 -3.20 -10.82
CA ALA A 19 3.02 -3.07 -9.42
C ALA A 19 2.94 -1.62 -8.90
N ALA A 20 3.32 -0.63 -9.71
CA ALA A 20 3.16 0.79 -9.37
C ALA A 20 1.68 1.21 -9.32
N LEU A 21 0.86 0.73 -10.26
CA LEU A 21 -0.59 0.98 -10.29
C LEU A 21 -1.30 0.43 -9.06
N VAL A 22 -0.79 -0.61 -8.41
CA VAL A 22 -1.35 -1.13 -7.14
C VAL A 22 -1.46 -0.02 -6.10
N HIS A 23 -0.41 0.78 -5.91
CA HIS A 23 -0.40 1.85 -4.90
C HIS A 23 -1.37 2.98 -5.26
N ILE A 24 -1.51 3.28 -6.55
CA ILE A 24 -2.49 4.26 -7.04
C ILE A 24 -3.92 3.74 -6.83
N ALA A 25 -4.18 2.45 -7.10
CA ALA A 25 -5.46 1.82 -6.84
C ALA A 25 -5.79 1.83 -5.34
N GLY A 26 -4.81 1.57 -4.46
CA GLY A 26 -4.95 1.68 -3.02
C GLY A 26 -5.36 3.08 -2.55
N LEU A 27 -4.76 4.12 -3.12
CA LEU A 27 -5.13 5.50 -2.81
C LEU A 27 -6.57 5.86 -3.20
N LEU A 28 -7.03 5.40 -4.37
CA LEU A 28 -8.35 5.78 -4.89
C LEU A 28 -9.49 4.93 -4.34
N PHE A 29 -9.24 3.63 -4.11
CA PHE A 29 -10.28 2.65 -3.81
C PHE A 29 -10.08 1.92 -2.47
N GLY A 30 -8.99 2.22 -1.75
CA GLY A 30 -8.71 1.65 -0.45
C GLY A 30 -8.32 0.16 -0.49
N PHE A 31 -8.40 -0.49 0.67
CA PHE A 31 -7.93 -1.87 0.85
C PHE A 31 -8.75 -2.91 0.07
N PHE A 32 -9.99 -2.63 -0.31
CA PHE A 32 -10.80 -3.57 -1.09
C PHE A 32 -10.21 -3.84 -2.48
N ALA A 33 -9.80 -2.78 -3.18
CA ALA A 33 -9.13 -2.93 -4.47
C ALA A 33 -7.79 -3.67 -4.33
N LEU A 34 -7.04 -3.37 -3.27
CA LEU A 34 -5.78 -4.04 -2.99
C LEU A 34 -5.95 -5.52 -2.66
N ALA A 35 -6.99 -5.87 -1.92
CA ALA A 35 -7.34 -7.27 -1.61
C ALA A 35 -7.67 -8.04 -2.89
N LEU A 36 -8.46 -7.43 -3.79
CA LEU A 36 -8.74 -8.01 -5.09
C LEU A 36 -7.47 -8.26 -5.90
N VAL A 37 -6.57 -7.26 -5.99
CA VAL A 37 -5.29 -7.41 -6.68
C VAL A 37 -4.43 -8.51 -6.05
N TYR A 38 -4.34 -8.55 -4.71
CA TYR A 38 -3.55 -9.55 -3.98
C TYR A 38 -4.06 -10.98 -4.21
N LEU A 39 -5.38 -11.18 -4.24
CA LEU A 39 -6.00 -12.49 -4.46
C LEU A 39 -5.95 -12.92 -5.93
N ALA A 40 -6.11 -11.98 -6.88
CA ALA A 40 -6.23 -12.29 -8.30
C ALA A 40 -4.87 -12.34 -9.05
N SER A 41 -3.79 -11.82 -8.46
CA SER A 41 -2.48 -11.77 -9.10
C SER A 41 -1.67 -13.05 -8.89
N ASP A 42 -1.28 -13.70 -9.99
CA ASP A 42 -0.29 -14.79 -10.00
C ASP A 42 1.16 -14.28 -10.05
N ASN A 43 1.37 -12.97 -10.27
CA ASN A 43 2.71 -12.38 -10.29
C ASN A 43 3.17 -12.05 -8.87
N GLU A 44 4.23 -12.71 -8.41
CA GLU A 44 4.80 -12.55 -7.06
C GLU A 44 5.20 -11.09 -6.74
N PHE A 45 5.73 -10.35 -7.72
CA PHE A 45 6.13 -8.95 -7.49
C PHE A 45 4.91 -8.03 -7.30
N THR A 46 3.89 -8.17 -8.13
CA THR A 46 2.61 -7.45 -7.96
C THR A 46 1.95 -7.85 -6.64
N LYS A 47 1.96 -9.14 -6.30
CA LYS A 47 1.37 -9.68 -5.07
C LYS A 47 2.08 -9.14 -3.81
N SER A 48 3.42 -9.08 -3.82
CA SER A 48 4.20 -8.46 -2.74
C SER A 48 3.90 -6.97 -2.58
N ASN A 49 3.76 -6.22 -3.69
CA ASN A 49 3.36 -4.81 -3.62
C ASN A 49 1.93 -4.62 -3.08
N ALA A 50 1.00 -5.49 -3.47
CA ALA A 50 -0.36 -5.49 -2.95
C ALA A 50 -0.41 -5.85 -1.45
N ALA A 51 0.41 -6.80 -1.00
CA ALA A 51 0.55 -7.13 0.42
C ALA A 51 1.08 -5.95 1.23
N ASN A 52 2.14 -5.30 0.76
CA ASN A 52 2.71 -4.12 1.42
C ASN A 52 1.69 -2.97 1.51
N ALA A 53 0.91 -2.73 0.46
CA ALA A 53 -0.14 -1.72 0.45
C ALA A 53 -1.31 -2.11 1.37
N LEU A 54 -1.73 -3.38 1.42
CA LEU A 54 -2.75 -3.86 2.35
C LEU A 54 -2.30 -3.71 3.82
N ASN A 55 -1.05 -4.05 4.11
CA ASN A 55 -0.44 -3.85 5.43
C ASN A 55 -0.46 -2.37 5.86
N TRP A 56 -0.49 -1.42 4.92
CA TRP A 56 -0.75 -0.01 5.19
C TRP A 56 -2.24 0.32 5.38
N HIS A 57 -3.07 -0.02 4.39
CA HIS A 57 -4.45 0.46 4.35
C HIS A 57 -5.35 -0.18 5.40
N ILE A 58 -5.11 -1.43 5.81
CA ILE A 58 -5.94 -2.10 6.83
C ILE A 58 -5.81 -1.41 8.21
N PRO A 59 -4.61 -1.26 8.80
CA PRO A 59 -4.45 -0.55 10.07
C PRO A 59 -4.88 0.93 9.98
N ILE A 60 -4.51 1.62 8.90
CA ILE A 60 -4.84 3.05 8.75
C ILE A 60 -6.34 3.28 8.62
N SER A 61 -7.09 2.33 8.03
CA SER A 61 -8.55 2.40 7.98
C SER A 61 -9.17 2.30 9.39
N LEU A 62 -8.61 1.45 10.27
CA LEU A 62 -9.04 1.40 11.68
C LEU A 62 -8.74 2.71 12.42
N VAL A 63 -7.56 3.30 12.20
CA VAL A 63 -7.20 4.61 12.77
C VAL A 63 -8.14 5.70 12.24
N ALA A 64 -8.49 5.69 10.96
CA ALA A 64 -9.42 6.65 10.37
C ALA A 64 -10.82 6.57 10.99
N ILE A 65 -11.31 5.35 11.28
CA ILE A 65 -12.58 5.17 12.01
C ILE A 65 -12.50 5.78 13.41
N LEU A 66 -11.41 5.53 14.14
CA LEU A 66 -11.22 6.13 15.47
C LEU A 66 -11.18 7.66 15.41
N VAL A 67 -10.47 8.22 14.43
CA VAL A 67 -10.40 9.67 14.19
C VAL A 67 -11.78 10.25 13.88
N ALA A 68 -12.59 9.57 13.09
CA ALA A 68 -13.96 9.98 12.82
C ALA A 68 -14.81 9.97 14.11
N MET A 69 -14.69 8.94 14.95
CA MET A 69 -15.39 8.87 16.24
C MET A 69 -14.99 10.01 17.18
N ILE A 70 -13.70 10.38 17.23
CA ILE A 70 -13.21 11.54 18.01
C ILE A 70 -13.78 12.85 17.45
N GLY A 71 -13.81 12.98 16.12
CA GLY A 71 -14.39 14.14 15.44
C GLY A 71 -15.86 14.36 15.80
N LEU A 72 -16.64 13.28 15.79
CA LEU A 72 -18.07 13.32 16.11
C LEU A 72 -18.35 13.47 17.62
N GLY A 73 -17.52 12.85 18.47
CA GLY A 73 -17.77 12.76 19.92
C GLY A 73 -17.10 13.84 20.76
N VAL A 74 -16.04 14.48 20.27
CA VAL A 74 -15.23 15.44 21.05
C VAL A 74 -15.16 16.80 20.36
N SER A 75 -14.64 16.84 19.14
CA SER A 75 -14.47 18.09 18.39
C SER A 75 -14.26 17.82 16.91
N GLU A 76 -15.17 18.36 16.09
CA GLU A 76 -15.11 18.24 14.63
C GLU A 76 -13.79 18.79 14.08
N LEU A 77 -13.33 19.93 14.58
CA LEU A 77 -12.07 20.56 14.18
C LEU A 77 -10.87 19.63 14.41
N VAL A 78 -10.81 18.97 15.57
CA VAL A 78 -9.74 18.02 15.90
C VAL A 78 -9.81 16.78 15.01
N GLY A 79 -11.01 16.24 14.79
CA GLY A 79 -11.22 15.11 13.90
C GLY A 79 -10.75 15.39 12.47
N VAL A 80 -11.16 16.52 11.90
CA VAL A 80 -10.75 16.95 10.55
C VAL A 80 -9.25 17.17 10.47
N ALA A 81 -8.64 17.84 11.45
CA ALA A 81 -7.20 18.07 11.48
C ALA A 81 -6.41 16.75 11.46
N MET A 82 -6.80 15.76 12.28
CA MET A 82 -6.17 14.44 12.28
C MET A 82 -6.40 13.68 10.96
N ALA A 83 -7.60 13.75 10.39
CA ALA A 83 -7.91 13.10 9.12
C ALA A 83 -7.04 13.64 7.97
N LEU A 84 -6.82 14.95 7.92
CA LEU A 84 -5.94 15.58 6.93
C LEU A 84 -4.48 15.14 7.08
N LEU A 85 -3.98 15.00 8.31
CA LEU A 85 -2.63 14.49 8.57
C LEU A 85 -2.46 13.05 8.08
N ILE A 86 -3.43 12.18 8.37
CA ILE A 86 -3.42 10.77 7.93
C ILE A 86 -3.52 10.68 6.41
N ALA A 87 -4.41 11.46 5.79
CA ALA A 87 -4.56 11.49 4.34
C ALA A 87 -3.25 11.94 3.66
N THR A 88 -2.62 12.98 4.19
CA THR A 88 -1.34 13.49 3.68
C THR A 88 -0.25 12.44 3.79
N ALA A 89 -0.09 11.81 4.97
CA ALA A 89 0.89 10.74 5.16
C ALA A 89 0.65 9.56 4.21
N THR A 90 -0.62 9.16 4.03
CA THR A 90 -1.01 8.09 3.11
C THR A 90 -0.63 8.40 1.68
N ILE A 91 -0.92 9.62 1.21
CA ILE A 91 -0.54 10.06 -0.15
C ILE A 91 0.99 10.06 -0.31
N CYS A 92 1.72 10.65 0.63
CA CYS A 92 3.19 10.70 0.57
C CYS A 92 3.81 9.31 0.50
N PHE A 93 3.41 8.38 1.38
CA PHE A 93 3.97 7.03 1.39
C PHE A 93 3.55 6.21 0.17
N ALA A 94 2.33 6.39 -0.33
CA ALA A 94 1.91 5.70 -1.56
C ALA A 94 2.65 6.19 -2.80
N VAL A 95 3.01 7.48 -2.88
CA VAL A 95 3.88 7.99 -3.95
C VAL A 95 5.29 7.39 -3.86
N ILE A 96 5.84 7.27 -2.64
CA ILE A 96 7.14 6.62 -2.42
C ILE A 96 7.08 5.15 -2.81
N ALA A 97 6.04 4.43 -2.39
CA ALA A 97 5.84 3.03 -2.70
C ALA A 97 5.65 2.80 -4.21
N CYS A 98 4.86 3.66 -4.88
CA CYS A 98 4.67 3.68 -6.33
C CYS A 98 6.00 3.85 -7.07
N THR A 99 6.80 4.85 -6.66
CA THR A 99 8.12 5.11 -7.26
C THR A 99 9.06 3.92 -7.07
N ASN A 100 9.06 3.30 -5.88
CA ASN A 100 9.87 2.11 -5.62
C ASN A 100 9.41 0.91 -6.47
N ALA A 101 8.10 0.67 -6.59
CA ALA A 101 7.54 -0.39 -7.40
C ALA A 101 7.90 -0.22 -8.89
N TYR A 102 7.84 1.03 -9.39
CA TYR A 102 8.26 1.36 -10.74
C TYR A 102 9.76 1.08 -10.98
N GLN A 103 10.59 1.25 -9.94
CA GLN A 103 12.01 0.92 -9.94
C GLN A 103 12.30 -0.58 -9.64
N GLY A 104 11.26 -1.44 -9.59
CA GLY A 104 11.42 -2.87 -9.35
C GLY A 104 11.69 -3.26 -7.89
N ARG A 105 11.34 -2.39 -6.93
CA ARG A 105 11.48 -2.64 -5.49
C ARG A 105 10.12 -2.70 -4.80
N ALA A 106 9.79 -3.82 -4.17
CA ALA A 106 8.59 -3.95 -3.34
C ALA A 106 8.86 -3.31 -1.97
N TRP A 107 8.59 -2.02 -1.86
CA TRP A 107 8.86 -1.26 -0.63
C TRP A 107 7.75 -1.47 0.41
N GLN A 108 8.15 -1.67 1.66
CA GLN A 108 7.23 -1.80 2.79
C GLN A 108 6.92 -0.41 3.36
N TYR A 109 5.64 -0.14 3.60
CA TYR A 109 5.24 1.10 4.26
C TYR A 109 5.78 1.12 5.70
N PRO A 110 6.17 2.30 6.22
CA PRO A 110 6.77 2.43 7.54
C PRO A 110 5.70 2.30 8.64
N ILE A 111 6.11 1.82 9.81
CA ILE A 111 5.32 1.91 11.06
C ILE A 111 3.99 1.12 10.98
N VAL A 112 3.90 0.11 10.13
CA VAL A 112 2.74 -0.78 10.05
C VAL A 112 3.10 -2.25 10.28
N PRO A 113 2.23 -3.04 10.93
CA PRO A 113 2.43 -4.47 11.10
C PRO A 113 2.38 -5.20 9.76
N GLN A 114 3.10 -6.32 9.66
CA GLN A 114 3.02 -7.24 8.53
C GLN A 114 1.93 -8.28 8.83
N LEU A 115 0.72 -8.04 8.31
CA LEU A 115 -0.46 -8.88 8.56
C LEU A 115 -0.54 -10.08 7.61
N ILE A 116 0.00 -9.89 6.40
CA ILE A 116 0.07 -10.85 5.29
C ILE A 116 1.47 -10.84 4.69
#